data_AF-A0A6S6RYN7-F1
#
_entry.id   AF-A0A6S6RYN7-F1
#
_cell.length_a   1.000
_cell.length_b   1.000
_cell.length_c   1.000
_cell.angle_alpha   90.00
_cell.angle_beta   90.00
_cell.angle_gamma   90.00
#
_symmetry.space_group_name_H-M   'P 1'
#
loop_
_entity.id
_entity.type
_entity.pdbx_description
1 polymer ?
#
loop_
_entity_poly.entity_id
_entity_poly.type
_entity_poly.pdbx_seq_one_letter_code
_entity_poly.pdbx_strand_id
1 'polypeptide(L)'
;MIRKISGYNETPCGLGIGKYRFDQNRNWHSIYAMAFADSHNKVQPIVGYGFQKIWRQSELDEFRIGAGFTLSVTARNEYWYIPIPLPLPISSIKYKQFSIQATYVPRTYNNGNVFFAWIRWQWQ
;
A
#
# COMPACT_ATOMS: atom_id res chain seq x y z
N MET A 1 -32.75 -22.23 -4.15
CA MET A 1 -32.90 -21.24 -3.05
C MET A 1 -31.54 -20.63 -2.78
N ILE A 2 -31.33 -19.40 -3.26
CA ILE A 2 -30.05 -18.65 -3.16
C ILE A 2 -29.91 -18.15 -1.72
N ARG A 3 -28.90 -18.65 -1.00
CA ARG A 3 -28.63 -18.24 0.39
C ARG A 3 -27.76 -16.98 0.37
N LYS A 4 -28.44 -15.84 0.50
CA LYS A 4 -27.88 -14.49 0.70
C LYS A 4 -27.06 -14.49 1.99
N ILE A 5 -25.74 -14.32 1.90
CA ILE A 5 -24.90 -13.91 3.06
C ILE A 5 -24.70 -12.41 2.90
N SER A 6 -25.65 -11.66 3.44
CA SER A 6 -25.62 -10.21 3.54
C SER A 6 -24.71 -9.83 4.70
N GLY A 7 -23.69 -8.99 4.46
CA GLY A 7 -23.11 -8.17 5.52
C GLY A 7 -21.61 -8.28 5.80
N TYR A 8 -20.80 -8.90 4.94
CA TYR A 8 -19.34 -8.72 4.99
C TYR A 8 -18.87 -8.12 3.69
N ASN A 9 -18.47 -6.85 3.75
CA ASN A 9 -17.75 -6.20 2.66
C ASN A 9 -16.31 -6.74 2.71
N GLU A 10 -16.09 -7.93 2.13
CA GLU A 10 -14.78 -8.64 2.14
C GLU A 10 -13.73 -7.97 1.23
N THR A 11 -14.07 -6.85 0.59
CA THR A 11 -13.14 -6.01 -0.15
C THR A 11 -13.03 -4.65 0.55
N PRO A 12 -12.03 -4.45 1.44
CA PRO A 12 -11.68 -3.11 1.89
C PRO A 12 -11.24 -2.31 0.67
N CYS A 13 -12.19 -1.59 0.07
CA CYS A 13 -11.92 -0.67 -1.01
C CYS A 13 -11.35 0.61 -0.38
N GLY A 14 -10.24 1.07 -0.92
CA GLY A 14 -9.65 2.33 -0.53
C GLY A 14 -9.09 3.06 -1.72
N LEU A 15 -8.86 4.34 -1.48
CA LEU A 15 -8.31 5.24 -2.48
C LEU A 15 -7.10 5.93 -1.88
N GLY A 16 -6.12 6.16 -2.73
CA GLY A 16 -4.83 6.67 -2.33
C GLY A 16 -4.26 7.61 -3.37
N ILE A 17 -3.57 8.63 -2.88
CA ILE A 17 -2.76 9.52 -3.69
C ILE A 17 -1.34 9.53 -3.15
N GLY A 18 -0.38 9.81 -4.01
CA GLY A 18 1.00 9.89 -3.60
C GLY A 18 1.87 10.59 -4.64
N LYS A 19 2.96 11.17 -4.16
CA LYS A 19 4.02 11.69 -5.00
C LYS A 19 5.25 10.81 -4.81
N TYR A 20 5.92 10.55 -5.93
CA TYR A 20 7.15 9.78 -5.93
C TYR A 20 8.26 10.52 -6.68
N ARG A 21 9.50 10.21 -6.33
CA ARG A 21 10.71 10.73 -6.94
C ARG A 21 11.75 9.61 -7.07
N PHE A 22 12.55 9.67 -8.12
CA PHE A 22 13.74 8.84 -8.26
C PHE A 22 14.96 9.62 -7.79
N ASP A 23 15.81 8.96 -7.00
CA ASP A 23 17.12 9.50 -6.59
C ASP A 23 18.21 9.21 -7.64
N GLN A 24 19.40 9.79 -7.48
CA GLN A 24 20.57 9.59 -8.34
C GLN A 24 20.92 8.11 -8.54
N ASN A 25 20.73 7.31 -7.49
CA ASN A 25 20.95 5.86 -7.50
C ASN A 25 19.77 5.06 -8.13
N ARG A 26 18.82 5.74 -8.79
CA ARG A 26 17.59 5.18 -9.36
C ARG A 26 16.67 4.48 -8.33
N ASN A 27 16.87 4.76 -7.04
CA ASN A 27 15.98 4.33 -5.97
C ASN A 27 14.67 5.12 -6.04
N TRP A 28 13.57 4.45 -5.72
CA TRP A 28 12.23 5.04 -5.68
C TRP A 28 11.89 5.48 -4.26
N HIS A 29 11.51 6.74 -4.13
CA HIS A 29 11.08 7.35 -2.89
C HIS A 29 9.67 7.88 -3.10
N SER A 30 8.75 7.61 -2.18
CA SER A 30 7.37 8.07 -2.32
C SER A 30 6.78 8.44 -0.98
N ILE A 31 6.01 9.52 -0.99
CA ILE A 31 5.09 9.84 0.09
C ILE A 31 3.69 9.55 -0.43
N TYR A 32 2.90 8.82 0.36
CA TYR A 32 1.53 8.47 0.01
C TYR A 32 0.59 8.73 1.18
N ALA A 33 -0.65 9.01 0.84
CA ALA A 33 -1.77 9.04 1.76
C ALA A 33 -2.89 8.20 1.14
N MET A 34 -3.44 7.28 1.92
CA MET A 34 -4.55 6.42 1.51
C MET A 34 -5.61 6.40 2.59
N ALA A 35 -6.84 6.14 2.21
CA ALA A 35 -7.94 5.94 3.13
C ALA A 35 -8.66 4.63 2.76
N PHE A 36 -8.85 3.76 3.75
CA PHE A 36 -9.53 2.47 3.58
C PHE A 36 -10.81 2.44 4.40
N ALA A 37 -11.90 1.97 3.81
CA ALA A 37 -13.12 1.68 4.56
C ALA A 37 -13.04 0.25 5.11
N ASP A 38 -13.20 0.11 6.43
CA ASP A 38 -13.42 -1.19 7.07
C ASP A 38 -14.86 -1.67 6.81
N SER A 39 -15.12 -2.96 7.03
CA SER A 39 -16.43 -3.64 7.05
C SER A 39 -17.54 -2.90 7.82
N HIS A 40 -17.17 -2.04 8.78
CA HIS A 40 -18.07 -1.20 9.57
C HIS A 40 -18.23 0.24 9.03
N ASN A 41 -17.88 0.51 7.76
CA ASN A 41 -17.89 1.84 7.14
C ASN A 41 -17.04 2.91 7.86
N LYS A 42 -16.07 2.50 8.70
CA LYS A 42 -15.13 3.43 9.32
C LYS A 42 -13.96 3.68 8.36
N VAL A 43 -13.77 4.95 8.00
CA VAL A 43 -12.62 5.39 7.19
C VAL A 43 -11.37 5.39 8.05
N GLN A 44 -10.34 4.68 7.59
CA GLN A 44 -9.03 4.59 8.21
C GLN A 44 -8.00 5.27 7.31
N PRO A 45 -7.53 6.47 7.66
CA PRO A 45 -6.43 7.10 6.96
C PRO A 45 -5.10 6.40 7.31
N ILE A 46 -4.26 6.25 6.30
CA ILE A 46 -2.85 5.90 6.42
C ILE A 46 -2.04 6.90 5.62
N VAL A 47 -0.95 7.37 6.19
CA VAL A 47 0.05 8.18 5.50
C VAL A 47 1.39 7.49 5.66
N GLY A 48 2.22 7.47 4.63
CA GLY A 48 3.49 6.77 4.73
C GLY A 48 4.53 7.26 3.75
N TYR A 49 5.75 6.91 4.08
CA TYR A 49 6.92 7.07 3.24
C TYR A 49 7.42 5.71 2.79
N GLY A 50 7.37 5.45 1.48
CA GLY A 50 7.89 4.25 0.84
C GLY A 50 9.26 4.48 0.24
N PHE A 51 10.17 3.56 0.52
CA PHE A 51 11.45 3.43 -0.15
C PHE A 51 11.51 2.08 -0.86
N GLN A 52 11.87 2.07 -2.14
CA GLN A 52 12.07 0.86 -2.91
C GLN A 52 13.34 0.94 -3.74
N LYS A 53 14.17 -0.09 -3.64
CA LYS A 53 15.23 -0.33 -4.60
C LYS A 53 14.61 -0.93 -5.85
N ILE A 54 14.86 -0.32 -7.00
CA ILE A 54 14.28 -0.75 -8.28
C ILE A 54 15.36 -1.46 -9.09
N TRP A 55 15.10 -2.71 -9.44
CA TRP A 55 15.89 -3.49 -10.40
C TRP A 55 15.23 -3.40 -11.78
N ARG A 56 16.07 -3.14 -12.79
CA ARG A 56 15.69 -3.10 -14.21
C ARG A 56 16.65 -4.00 -14.96
N GLN A 57 16.12 -4.85 -15.84
CA GLN A 57 16.93 -5.77 -16.64
C GLN A 57 17.62 -5.04 -17.80
N SER A 58 16.99 -4.00 -18.36
CA SER A 58 17.56 -3.14 -19.41
C SER A 58 17.02 -1.71 -19.31
N GLU A 59 17.72 -0.72 -19.88
CA GLU A 59 17.28 0.68 -19.89
C GLU A 59 16.05 0.91 -20.79
N LEU A 60 15.89 0.05 -21.81
CA LEU A 60 14.75 0.02 -22.71
C LEU A 60 13.60 -0.84 -22.18
N ASP A 61 13.82 -1.58 -21.08
CA ASP A 61 12.80 -2.47 -20.56
C ASP A 61 11.75 -1.68 -19.77
N GLU A 62 10.50 -1.88 -20.18
CA GLU A 62 9.34 -1.28 -19.53
C GLU A 62 8.99 -1.99 -18.23
N PHE A 63 9.61 -3.15 -17.99
CA PHE A 63 9.46 -3.97 -16.79
C PHE A 63 10.44 -3.57 -15.69
N ARG A 64 9.91 -3.34 -14.49
CA ARG A 64 10.68 -2.95 -13.31
C ARG A 64 10.17 -3.69 -12.10
N ILE A 65 11.08 -4.28 -11.34
CA ILE A 65 10.76 -4.89 -10.05
C ILE A 65 11.35 -4.01 -8.96
N GLY A 66 10.60 -3.81 -7.89
CA GLY A 66 11.01 -3.06 -6.72
C GLY A 66 10.81 -3.83 -5.43
N ALA A 67 11.72 -3.65 -4.49
CA ALA A 67 11.53 -4.11 -3.12
C ALA A 67 12.18 -3.12 -2.16
N GLY A 68 11.58 -2.98 -0.98
CA GLY A 68 12.09 -2.13 0.07
C GLY A 68 11.15 -2.12 1.25
N PHE A 69 11.00 -0.95 1.87
CA PHE A 69 10.22 -0.77 3.09
C PHE A 69 9.36 0.49 3.01
N THR A 70 8.24 0.48 3.70
CA THR A 70 7.43 1.66 3.93
C THR A 70 7.32 1.92 5.43
N LEU A 71 7.46 3.18 5.82
CA LEU A 71 7.18 3.66 7.16
C LEU A 71 5.85 4.39 7.09
N SER A 72 4.79 3.73 7.56
CA SER A 72 3.45 4.30 7.56
C SER A 72 3.02 4.69 8.96
N VAL A 73 2.07 5.60 9.03
CA VAL A 73 1.35 5.96 10.23
C VAL A 73 -0.12 5.86 9.91
N THR A 74 -0.86 5.12 10.73
CA THR A 74 -2.32 5.04 10.64
C THR A 74 -2.95 5.65 11.87
N ALA A 75 -4.12 6.27 11.69
CA ALA A 75 -4.95 6.74 12.79
C ALA A 75 -6.28 5.97 12.78
N ARG A 76 -6.66 5.41 13.94
CA ARG A 76 -7.91 4.66 14.11
C ARG A 76 -8.80 5.33 15.17
N ASN A 77 -10.10 5.37 14.90
CA ASN A 77 -11.09 5.95 15.81
C ASN A 77 -11.15 5.20 17.16
N GLU A 78 -10.90 3.89 17.17
CA GLU A 78 -10.91 3.05 18.39
C GLU A 78 -9.74 3.31 19.35
N TYR A 79 -8.69 4.02 18.90
CA TYR A 79 -7.49 4.34 19.70
C TYR A 79 -7.32 5.85 19.91
N TRP A 80 -8.42 6.62 19.96
CA TRP A 80 -8.36 8.07 20.16
C TRP A 80 -7.49 8.82 19.12
N TYR A 81 -7.41 8.31 17.89
CA TYR A 81 -6.57 8.87 16.82
C TYR A 81 -5.06 8.89 17.11
N ILE A 82 -4.56 8.08 18.06
CA ILE A 82 -3.12 7.96 18.30
C ILE A 82 -2.43 7.43 17.02
N PRO A 83 -1.43 8.14 16.48
CA PRO A 83 -0.71 7.70 15.28
C PRO A 83 0.12 6.45 15.60
N ILE A 84 -0.20 5.33 14.95
CA ILE A 84 0.54 4.07 15.11
C ILE A 84 1.54 3.92 13.96
N PRO A 85 2.87 3.91 14.23
CA PRO A 85 3.86 3.66 13.20
C PRO A 85 3.87 2.19 12.78
N LEU A 86 3.96 1.97 11.47
CA LEU A 86 3.92 0.67 10.81
C LEU A 86 5.08 0.58 9.80
N PRO A 87 6.24 0.07 10.23
CA PRO A 87 7.32 -0.31 9.32
C PRO A 87 6.97 -1.62 8.63
N LEU A 88 6.72 -1.57 7.33
CA LEU A 88 6.27 -2.73 6.55
C LEU A 88 7.20 -2.98 5.36
N PRO A 89 7.52 -4.24 5.02
CA PRO A 89 8.14 -4.56 3.75
C PRO A 89 7.17 -4.24 2.61
N ILE A 90 7.68 -3.67 1.52
CA ILE A 90 6.89 -3.37 0.32
C ILE A 90 7.61 -3.91 -0.92
N SER A 91 6.86 -4.60 -1.77
CA SER A 91 7.30 -5.04 -3.08
C SER A 91 6.47 -4.38 -4.17
N SER A 92 7.07 -4.19 -5.33
CA SER A 92 6.40 -3.60 -6.49
C SER A 92 6.83 -4.28 -7.78
N ILE A 93 5.88 -4.37 -8.70
CA ILE A 93 6.12 -4.77 -10.08
C ILE A 93 5.47 -3.70 -10.93
N LYS A 94 6.25 -3.10 -11.84
CA LYS A 94 5.80 -2.04 -12.73
C LYS A 94 6.05 -2.44 -14.18
N TYR A 95 5.05 -2.22 -15.01
CA TYR A 95 5.10 -2.37 -16.44
C TYR A 95 4.51 -1.10 -17.09
N LYS A 96 5.31 -0.35 -17.85
CA LYS A 96 4.92 0.95 -18.43
C LYS A 96 4.38 1.93 -17.37
N GLN A 97 3.10 2.30 -17.45
CA GLN A 97 2.39 3.22 -16.55
C GLN A 97 1.68 2.49 -15.40
N PHE A 98 1.60 1.16 -15.48
CA PHE A 98 0.88 0.31 -14.54
C PHE A 98 1.85 -0.26 -13.50
N SER A 99 1.52 -0.14 -12.22
CA SER A 99 2.34 -0.65 -11.13
C SER A 99 1.46 -1.36 -10.11
N ILE A 100 1.77 -2.62 -9.82
CA ILE A 100 1.19 -3.36 -8.70
C ILE A 100 2.16 -3.24 -7.54
N GLN A 101 1.64 -2.93 -6.37
CA GLN A 101 2.41 -2.89 -5.13
C GLN A 101 1.72 -3.73 -4.08
N ALA A 102 2.52 -4.37 -3.24
CA ALA A 102 2.03 -5.13 -2.12
C ALA A 102 2.88 -4.88 -0.89
N THR A 103 2.25 -4.87 0.27
CA THR A 103 2.89 -4.82 1.57
C THR A 103 2.33 -5.91 2.46
N TYR A 104 3.20 -6.46 3.30
CA TYR A 104 2.83 -7.48 4.26
C TYR A 104 2.86 -6.88 5.67
N VAL A 105 1.73 -6.93 6.37
CA VAL A 105 1.62 -6.49 7.76
C VAL A 105 1.91 -7.68 8.67
N PRO A 106 3.10 -7.72 9.31
CA PRO A 106 3.40 -8.78 10.25
C PRO A 106 2.48 -8.67 11.48
N ARG A 107 2.13 -9.84 12.01
CA ARG A 107 1.23 -10.04 13.14
C ARG A 107 1.54 -9.11 14.32
N THR A 108 0.61 -8.21 14.65
CA THR A 108 0.57 -7.56 15.97
C THR A 108 -0.45 -8.31 16.82
N TYR A 109 -0.15 -8.52 18.11
CA TYR A 109 -0.90 -9.37 19.05
C TYR A 109 -2.42 -9.35 18.78
N ASN A 110 -2.97 -10.55 18.49
CA ASN A 110 -4.38 -10.89 18.36
C ASN A 110 -5.12 -10.62 17.03
N ASN A 111 -4.51 -10.02 16.00
CA ASN A 111 -5.14 -9.84 14.67
C ASN A 111 -4.40 -10.63 13.57
N GLY A 112 -5.15 -11.18 12.61
CA GLY A 112 -4.65 -12.05 11.54
C GLY A 112 -3.63 -11.40 10.60
N ASN A 113 -2.98 -12.20 9.75
CA ASN A 113 -2.02 -11.71 8.77
C ASN A 113 -2.76 -10.91 7.68
N VAL A 114 -2.40 -9.63 7.51
CA VAL A 114 -2.99 -8.78 6.46
C VAL A 114 -1.98 -8.63 5.33
N PHE A 115 -2.35 -9.15 4.16
CA PHE A 115 -1.68 -8.84 2.91
C PHE A 115 -2.45 -7.71 2.24
N PHE A 116 -1.75 -6.60 1.99
CA PHE A 116 -2.37 -5.43 1.39
C PHE A 116 -1.73 -5.15 0.04
N ALA A 117 -2.52 -5.24 -1.03
CA ALA A 117 -2.07 -4.97 -2.39
C ALA A 117 -2.91 -3.87 -3.02
N TRP A 118 -2.25 -3.02 -3.80
CA TRP A 118 -2.91 -1.94 -4.52
C TRP A 118 -2.32 -1.75 -5.90
N ILE A 119 -3.16 -1.26 -6.79
CA ILE A 119 -2.78 -0.86 -8.14
C ILE A 119 -2.47 0.64 -8.10
N ARG A 120 -1.36 1.02 -8.71
CA ARG A 120 -0.96 2.40 -8.91
C ARG A 120 -0.87 2.67 -10.42
N TRP A 121 -1.68 3.62 -10.86
CA TRP A 121 -1.56 4.19 -12.19
C TRP A 121 -0.69 5.44 -12.16
N GLN A 122 0.29 5.51 -13.05
CA GLN A 122 1.19 6.66 -13.15
C GLN A 122 0.90 7.42 -14.45
N TRP A 123 0.33 8.63 -14.31
CA TRP A 123 0.22 9.58 -15.41
C TRP A 123 1.64 10.05 -15.81
N GLN A 124 1.92 10.02 -17.12
CA GLN A 124 3.20 10.45 -17.72
C GLN A 124 3.23 11.95 -17.95
#